data_AF-A0A940FJ24-F1
#
_entry.id   AF-A0A940FJ24-F1
#
_cell.length_a   1.000
_cell.length_b   1.000
_cell.length_c   1.000
_cell.angle_alpha   90.00
_cell.angle_beta   90.00
_cell.angle_gamma   90.00
#
_symmetry.space_group_name_H-M   'P 1'
#
loop_
_entity.id
_entity.type
_entity.pdbx_description
1 polymer ?
#
loop_
_entity_poly.entity_id
_entity_poly.type
_entity_poly.pdbx_seq_one_letter_code
_entity_poly.pdbx_strand_id
1 'polypeptide(L)' 'MKKGKIHIGTSGWHYKHWTGTFYPDNIKGSAQFGEFIKSFNTVEINNSFYALPSIKTFNNWRESTPRGFIYA' A
#
# COMPACT_ATOMS: atom_id res chain seq x y z
N MET A 1 1.87 -5.48 -31.45
CA MET A 1 1.36 -5.97 -30.15
C MET A 1 1.18 -4.77 -29.22
N LYS A 2 0.00 -4.58 -28.60
CA LYS A 2 -0.16 -3.54 -27.56
C LYS A 2 0.57 -4.01 -26.30
N LYS A 3 1.52 -3.21 -25.80
CA LYS A 3 2.13 -3.45 -24.48
C LYS A 3 1.11 -3.12 -23.40
N GLY A 4 0.88 -4.05 -22.48
CA GLY A 4 0.06 -3.81 -21.28
C GLY A 4 0.78 -2.89 -20.28
N LYS A 5 0.03 -2.32 -19.34
CA LYS A 5 0.62 -1.64 -18.18
C LYS A 5 1.03 -2.70 -17.16
N ILE A 6 2.26 -2.59 -16.65
CA ILE A 6 2.80 -3.46 -15.60
C ILE A 6 2.79 -2.64 -14.30
N HIS A 7 2.29 -3.25 -13.24
CA HIS A 7 2.32 -2.70 -11.89
C HIS A 7 3.13 -3.65 -11.01
N ILE A 8 4.08 -3.10 -10.25
CA ILE A 8 4.94 -3.85 -9.34
C ILE A 8 4.64 -3.33 -7.94
N GLY A 9 4.39 -4.25 -7.02
CA GLY A 9 4.08 -3.96 -5.63
C GLY A 9 4.28 -5.20 -4.76
N THR A 10 3.75 -5.15 -3.55
CA THR A 10 3.92 -6.19 -2.52
C THR A 10 2.56 -6.65 -1.99
N SER A 11 2.55 -7.82 -1.34
CA SER A 11 1.36 -8.37 -0.67
C SER A 11 1.15 -7.74 0.70
N GLY A 12 0.91 -6.43 0.73
CA GLY A 12 0.79 -5.61 1.94
C GLY A 12 2.00 -4.69 2.15
N TRP A 13 1.91 -3.77 3.11
CA TRP A 13 2.92 -2.73 3.35
C TRP A 13 3.36 -2.60 4.81
N HIS A 14 2.59 -3.13 5.77
CA HIS A 14 2.81 -2.87 7.19
C HIS A 14 3.59 -4.00 7.85
N TYR A 15 4.92 -3.90 7.87
CA TYR A 15 5.81 -4.92 8.44
C TYR A 15 6.87 -4.30 9.33
N LYS A 16 7.01 -4.79 10.57
CA LYS A 16 8.02 -4.29 11.52
C LYS A 16 9.45 -4.53 11.06
N HIS A 17 9.71 -5.65 10.38
CA HIS A 17 11.05 -6.01 9.90
C HIS A 17 11.50 -5.20 8.68
N TRP A 18 10.63 -4.36 8.10
CA TRP A 18 10.99 -3.43 7.03
C TRP A 18 11.58 -2.12 7.56
N THR A 19 11.40 -1.81 8.84
CA THR A 19 12.04 -0.65 9.48
C THR A 19 13.55 -0.87 9.55
N GLY A 20 14.33 0.09 9.04
CA GLY A 20 15.79 0.03 8.94
C GLY A 20 16.32 -0.69 7.71
N THR A 21 15.46 -1.30 6.88
CA THR A 21 15.84 -1.96 5.62
C THR A 21 15.19 -1.30 4.42
N PHE A 22 13.88 -1.12 4.45
CA PHE A 22 13.10 -0.42 3.42
C PHE A 22 12.56 0.91 3.93
N TYR A 23 12.08 0.97 5.17
CA TYR A 23 11.63 2.20 5.81
C TYR A 23 12.76 2.85 6.63
N PRO A 24 12.73 4.18 6.80
CA PRO A 24 13.61 4.88 7.74
C PRO A 24 13.53 4.33 9.16
N ASP A 25 14.64 4.45 9.89
CA ASP A 25 14.67 4.11 11.30
C ASP A 25 13.63 4.93 12.10
N ASN A 26 13.06 4.31 13.13
CA ASN A 26 12.07 4.91 14.02
C ASN A 26 10.78 5.41 13.33
N ILE A 27 10.46 4.94 12.11
CA ILE A 27 9.18 5.26 11.48
C ILE A 27 7.99 4.80 12.35
N LYS A 28 7.00 5.68 12.51
CA LYS A 28 5.73 5.30 13.15
C LYS A 28 4.98 4.35 12.21
N GLY A 29 4.34 3.31 12.76
CA GLY A 29 3.57 2.35 11.95
C GLY A 29 2.50 3.01 11.07
N SER A 30 1.87 4.09 11.54
CA SER A 30 0.90 4.87 10.75
C SER A 30 1.52 5.63 9.57
N ALA A 31 2.82 5.91 9.60
CA ALA A 31 3.54 6.61 8.54
C ALA A 31 4.11 5.66 7.48
N GLN A 32 4.18 4.34 7.75
CA GLN A 32 4.74 3.37 6.82
C GLN A 32 4.04 3.36 5.45
N PHE A 33 2.72 3.52 5.42
CA PHE A 33 1.99 3.56 4.15
C PHE A 33 2.41 4.77 3.30
N GLY A 34 2.60 5.93 3.92
CA GLY A 34 3.06 7.14 3.23
C GLY A 34 4.48 6.99 2.66
N GLU A 35 5.34 6.20 3.30
CA GLU A 35 6.67 5.87 2.77
C GLU A 35 6.58 4.85 1.64
N PHE A 36 5.73 3.84 1.79
CA PHE A 36 5.51 2.78 0.81
C PHE A 36 5.10 3.31 -0.56
N ILE A 37 4.12 4.23 -0.61
CA ILE A 37 3.58 4.77 -1.87
C ILE A 37 4.55 5.68 -2.63
N LYS A 38 5.71 6.03 -2.04
CA LYS A 38 6.78 6.73 -2.77
C LYS A 38 7.53 5.80 -3.71
N SER A 39 7.55 4.50 -3.42
CA SER A 39 8.29 3.49 -4.19
C SER A 39 7.40 2.66 -5.10
N PHE A 40 6.14 2.42 -4.71
CA PHE A 40 5.21 1.57 -5.43
C PHE A 40 3.92 2.29 -5.80
N ASN A 41 3.33 1.91 -6.93
CA ASN A 41 2.04 2.42 -7.41
C ASN A 41 0.89 1.42 -7.24
N THR A 42 1.16 0.26 -6.64
CA THR A 42 0.15 -0.75 -6.34
C THR A 42 0.49 -1.50 -5.07
N VAL A 43 -0.53 -2.05 -4.41
CA VAL A 43 -0.37 -3.00 -3.31
C VAL A 43 -1.53 -3.99 -3.30
N GLU A 44 -1.26 -5.24 -2.97
CA GLU A 44 -2.28 -6.27 -2.78
C GLU A 44 -2.82 -6.21 -1.35
N ILE A 45 -4.16 -6.29 -1.21
CA ILE A 45 -4.87 -6.30 0.07
C ILE A 45 -5.58 -7.64 0.27
N ASN A 46 -5.17 -8.34 1.33
CA ASN A 46 -5.77 -9.62 1.69
C ASN A 46 -6.76 -9.55 2.86
N ASN A 47 -7.03 -8.38 3.44
CA ASN A 47 -7.93 -8.31 4.59
C ASN A 47 -9.39 -8.66 4.21
N SER A 48 -9.76 -8.43 2.95
CA SER A 48 -11.10 -8.67 2.40
C SER A 48 -11.50 -10.14 2.41
N PHE A 49 -10.52 -11.06 2.39
CA PHE A 49 -10.75 -12.50 2.54
C PHE A 49 -11.26 -12.89 3.94
N TYR A 50 -10.92 -12.11 4.96
CA TYR A 50 -11.30 -12.37 6.35
C TYR A 50 -12.50 -11.54 6.79
N ALA A 51 -12.56 -10.29 6.36
CA ALA A 51 -13.68 -9.39 6.62
C ALA A 51 -13.68 -8.24 5.62
N LEU A 52 -14.88 -7.85 5.16
CA LEU A 52 -14.99 -6.69 4.29
C LEU A 52 -14.63 -5.42 5.08
N PRO A 53 -13.72 -4.57 4.57
CA PRO A 53 -13.42 -3.28 5.19
C PRO A 53 -14.65 -2.38 5.24
N SER A 54 -14.67 -1.49 6.23
CA SER A 54 -15.70 -0.45 6.29
C SER A 54 -15.56 0.54 5.11
N ILE A 55 -16.66 1.20 4.74
CA ILE A 55 -16.65 2.30 3.75
C ILE A 55 -15.64 3.39 4.17
N LYS A 56 -15.55 3.68 5.47
CA LYS A 56 -14.56 4.62 6.01
C LYS A 56 -13.13 4.19 5.71
N THR A 57 -12.83 2.90 5.83
CA THR A 57 -11.51 2.34 5.49
C THR A 57 -11.20 2.53 4.02
N PHE A 58 -12.13 2.22 3.12
CA PHE A 58 -11.96 2.44 1.68
C PHE A 58 -11.75 3.92 1.32
N ASN A 59 -12.52 4.83 1.94
CA ASN A 59 -12.36 6.26 1.73
C ASN A 59 -10.98 6.74 2.21
N ASN A 60 -10.54 6.31 3.39
CA ASN A 60 -9.22 6.65 3.91
C ASN A 60 -8.09 6.18 2.96
N TRP A 61 -8.20 4.96 2.41
CA TRP A 61 -7.25 4.45 1.42
C TRP A 61 -7.23 5.31 0.15
N ARG A 62 -8.40 5.65 -0.39
CA ARG A 62 -8.52 6.52 -1.57
C ARG A 62 -7.88 7.89 -1.33
N GLU A 63 -8.08 8.47 -0.16
CA GLU A 63 -7.58 9.80 0.21
C GLU A 63 -6.08 9.80 0.53
N SER A 64 -5.54 8.67 0.98
CA SER A 64 -4.13 8.54 1.37
C SER A 64 -3.19 8.23 0.20
N THR A 65 -3.69 8.19 -1.05
CA THR A 65 -2.91 7.78 -2.22
C THR A 65 -2.97 8.79 -3.36
N PRO A 66 -1.90 8.91 -4.18
CA PRO A 66 -1.94 9.75 -5.36
C PRO A 66 -2.89 9.16 -6.41
N ARG A 67 -3.35 10.04 -7.31
CA ARG A 67 -4.17 9.62 -8.45
C ARG A 67 -3.45 8.52 -9.25
N GLY A 68 -4.15 7.42 -9.50
CA GLY A 68 -3.62 6.30 -10.29
C GLY A 68 -2.91 5.22 -9.49
N PHE A 69 -2.85 5.35 -8.16
CA PHE A 69 -2.51 4.21 -7.29
C PHE A 69 -3.60 3.13 -7.38
N ILE A 70 -3.19 1.87 -7.41
CA ILE A 70 -4.09 0.72 -7.56
C ILE A 70 -4.01 -0.16 -6.32
N TYR A 71 -5.17 -0.63 -5.86
CA TYR A 71 -5.25 -1.71 -4.88
C TYR A 71 -5.65 -2.98 -5.60
N ALA A 72 -4.92 -4.06 -5.37
CA ALA A 72 -5.15 -5.38 -5.94
C ALA A 72 -5.79 -6.33 -4.91
#